data_AF-A0A3M1PEH0-F1
#
_entry.id   AF-A0A3M1PEH0-F1
#
_cell.length_a   1.000
_cell.length_b   1.000
_cell.length_c   1.000
_cell.angle_alpha   90.00
_cell.angle_beta   90.00
_cell.angle_gamma   90.00
#
_symmetry.space_group_name_H-M   'P 1'
#
loop_
_entity.id
_entity.type
_entity.pdbx_description
1 polymer ?
#
loop_
_entity_poly.entity_id
_entity_poly.type
_entity_poly.pdbx_seq_one_letter_code
_entity_poly.pdbx_strand_id
1 'polypeptide(L)'
;MITLSLLHPVKQIPAQVWKFENESVIRIGRSTDNHVILYSAVVSRHHVELRRVGANWEIVNLGTNGTYLEGKRITQVPATDGAVIRLARSGPNIKIRLGAENQDEPPTTGLVSDRTVMQPPSDLPQAPTEITRGAQGNPPEQFNPSNARPEVQNPASQRSIPVPPHLKLPDQLPDSPA
;
A
#
# COMPACT_ATOMS: atom_id res chain seq x y z
N MET A 1 -21.54 4.00 -7.44
CA MET A 1 -20.33 4.44 -6.69
C MET A 1 -19.15 3.50 -6.97
N ILE A 2 -17.92 4.01 -6.92
CA ILE A 2 -16.67 3.24 -6.85
C ILE A 2 -15.77 3.84 -5.76
N THR A 3 -15.10 2.98 -5.00
CA THR A 3 -14.19 3.37 -3.92
C THR A 3 -12.82 2.78 -4.19
N LEU A 4 -11.78 3.61 -4.10
CA LEU A 4 -10.38 3.21 -4.27
C LEU A 4 -9.66 3.33 -2.94
N SER A 5 -8.85 2.34 -2.58
CA SER A 5 -8.08 2.35 -1.34
C SER A 5 -6.61 2.02 -1.60
N LEU A 6 -5.72 2.95 -1.28
CA LEU A 6 -4.27 2.72 -1.28
C LEU A 6 -3.90 1.86 -0.08
N LEU A 7 -3.33 0.68 -0.31
CA LEU A 7 -2.96 -0.24 0.77
C LEU A 7 -1.52 -0.01 1.24
N HIS A 8 -1.30 -0.01 2.56
CA HIS A 8 0.04 0.09 3.13
C HIS A 8 0.88 -1.16 2.79
N PRO A 9 2.12 -1.03 2.26
CA PRO A 9 2.90 -2.14 1.70
C PRO A 9 3.17 -3.29 2.69
N VAL A 10 3.30 -2.98 3.98
CA VAL A 10 3.61 -3.96 5.04
C VAL A 10 2.38 -4.39 5.85
N LYS A 11 1.35 -3.53 5.93
CA LYS A 11 0.27 -3.66 6.93
C LYS A 11 -1.10 -3.94 6.31
N GLN A 12 -1.24 -3.85 4.98
CA GLN A 12 -2.48 -4.00 4.20
C GLN A 12 -3.68 -3.12 4.62
N ILE A 13 -3.56 -2.31 5.67
CA ILE A 13 -4.52 -1.27 6.03
C ILE A 13 -4.62 -0.21 4.92
N PRO A 14 -5.81 0.38 4.68
CA PRO A 14 -5.96 1.50 3.77
C PRO A 14 -5.25 2.73 4.34
N ALA A 15 -4.23 3.22 3.64
CA ALA A 15 -3.51 4.45 3.97
C ALA A 15 -4.25 5.70 3.47
N GLN A 16 -4.95 5.58 2.33
CA GLN A 16 -5.80 6.63 1.75
C GLN A 16 -7.00 5.99 1.06
N VAL A 17 -8.13 6.68 1.05
CA VAL A 17 -9.38 6.23 0.42
C VAL A 17 -9.98 7.38 -0.38
N TRP A 18 -10.42 7.08 -1.61
CA TRP A 18 -11.14 8.00 -2.48
C TRP A 18 -12.48 7.37 -2.86
N LYS A 19 -13.54 8.17 -2.88
CA LYS A 19 -14.88 7.76 -3.32
C LYS A 19 -15.28 8.60 -4.53
N PHE A 20 -15.91 7.95 -5.49
CA PHE A 20 -16.37 8.53 -6.74
C PHE A 20 -17.77 8.00 -7.02
N GLU A 21 -18.69 8.88 -7.37
CA GLU A 21 -20.12 8.58 -7.49
C GLU A 21 -20.60 8.70 -8.94
N ASN A 22 -20.19 9.79 -9.60
CA ASN A 22 -20.71 10.24 -10.88
C ASN A 22 -19.67 10.19 -12.02
N GLU A 23 -18.41 9.93 -11.68
CA GLU A 23 -17.30 9.84 -12.59
C GLU A 23 -17.47 8.67 -13.56
N SER A 24 -17.37 8.93 -14.86
CA SER A 24 -17.30 7.89 -15.90
C SER A 24 -15.86 7.42 -16.15
N VAL A 25 -14.87 8.23 -15.77
CA VAL A 25 -13.44 7.98 -15.96
C VAL A 25 -12.68 8.47 -14.73
N ILE A 26 -11.91 7.59 -14.09
CA ILE A 26 -11.06 7.92 -12.94
C ILE A 26 -9.61 7.64 -13.33
N ARG A 27 -8.74 8.65 -13.21
CA ARG A 27 -7.32 8.55 -13.54
C ARG A 27 -6.46 8.44 -12.30
N ILE A 28 -5.50 7.50 -12.34
CA ILE A 28 -4.55 7.20 -11.27
C ILE A 28 -3.13 7.38 -11.82
N GLY A 29 -2.31 8.19 -11.18
CA GLY A 29 -0.94 8.46 -11.64
C GLY A 29 -0.19 9.41 -10.72
N ARG A 30 1.04 9.78 -11.09
CA ARG A 30 1.86 10.72 -10.29
C ARG A 30 1.69 12.20 -10.66
N SER A 31 1.08 12.51 -11.80
CA SER A 31 0.79 13.89 -12.17
C SER A 31 -0.39 14.45 -11.36
N THR A 32 -0.43 15.77 -11.19
CA THR A 32 -1.44 16.47 -10.38
C THR A 32 -2.81 16.63 -11.05
N ASP A 33 -2.95 16.28 -12.33
CA ASP A 33 -4.21 16.26 -13.08
C ASP A 33 -4.96 14.91 -12.99
N ASN A 34 -4.43 13.94 -12.22
CA ASN A 34 -5.12 12.69 -11.93
C ASN A 34 -6.12 12.87 -10.77
N HIS A 35 -7.16 12.05 -10.77
CA HIS A 35 -8.15 12.00 -9.69
C HIS A 35 -7.55 11.37 -8.43
N VAL A 36 -6.63 10.40 -8.61
CA VAL A 36 -5.83 9.79 -7.54
C VAL A 36 -4.35 10.05 -7.84
N ILE A 37 -3.74 10.92 -7.04
CA ILE A 37 -2.35 11.36 -7.18
C ILE A 37 -1.47 10.51 -6.26
N LEU A 38 -0.48 9.82 -6.83
CA LEU A 38 0.45 8.94 -6.11
C LEU A 38 1.90 9.37 -6.37
N TYR A 39 2.52 10.03 -5.38
CA TYR A 39 3.89 10.56 -5.45
C TYR A 39 4.98 9.48 -5.38
N SER A 40 5.00 8.56 -6.36
CA SER A 40 5.97 7.47 -6.45
C SER A 40 6.70 7.49 -7.79
N ALA A 41 8.03 7.36 -7.76
CA ALA A 41 8.87 7.42 -8.96
C ALA A 41 8.57 6.29 -9.97
N VAL A 42 8.17 5.11 -9.49
CA VAL A 42 7.79 3.97 -10.35
C VAL A 42 6.38 4.10 -10.94
N VAL A 43 5.58 5.05 -10.45
CA VAL A 43 4.24 5.34 -10.99
C VAL A 43 4.38 6.32 -12.16
N SER A 44 3.84 5.95 -13.32
CA SER A 44 3.73 6.78 -14.52
C SER A 44 2.90 8.05 -14.26
N ARG A 45 3.12 9.10 -15.06
CA ARG A 45 2.36 10.36 -15.00
C ARG A 45 0.85 10.12 -15.01
N HIS A 46 0.39 9.30 -15.94
CA HIS A 46 -0.93 8.67 -15.96
C HIS A 46 -0.64 7.17 -16.05
N HIS A 47 -1.08 6.37 -15.08
CA HIS A 47 -0.69 4.96 -14.95
C HIS A 47 -1.86 4.03 -15.24
N VAL A 48 -3.00 4.29 -14.62
CA VAL A 48 -4.24 3.52 -14.78
C VAL A 48 -5.38 4.48 -15.03
N GLU A 49 -6.26 4.07 -15.92
CA GLU A 49 -7.56 4.67 -16.09
C GLU A 49 -8.62 3.61 -15.76
N LEU A 50 -9.53 3.93 -14.84
CA LEU A 50 -10.73 3.16 -14.61
C LEU A 50 -11.84 3.78 -15.46
N ARG A 51 -12.47 2.99 -16.33
CA ARG A 51 -13.52 3.44 -17.24
C ARG A 51 -14.83 2.74 -16.91
N ARG A 52 -15.92 3.51 -16.82
CA ARG A 52 -17.27 2.98 -16.68
C ARG A 52 -17.83 2.64 -18.05
N VAL A 53 -18.12 1.36 -18.29
CA VAL A 53 -18.69 0.83 -19.53
C VAL A 53 -20.07 0.28 -19.21
N GLY A 54 -21.08 1.14 -19.37
CA GLY A 54 -22.45 0.86 -18.94
C GLY A 54 -22.56 0.71 -17.42
N ALA A 55 -22.97 -0.48 -16.95
CA ALA A 55 -23.02 -0.83 -15.53
C ALA A 55 -21.66 -1.28 -14.97
N ASN A 56 -20.72 -1.69 -15.84
CA ASN A 56 -19.46 -2.29 -15.45
C ASN A 56 -18.32 -1.26 -15.39
N TRP A 57 -17.21 -1.66 -14.78
CA TRP A 57 -15.96 -0.91 -14.80
C TRP A 57 -14.87 -1.73 -15.47
N GLU A 58 -13.93 -1.05 -16.12
CA GLU A 58 -12.74 -1.63 -16.72
C GLU A 58 -11.48 -0.95 -16.18
N ILE A 59 -10.41 -1.73 -16.05
CA ILE A 59 -9.08 -1.29 -15.64
C ILE A 59 -8.19 -1.23 -16.89
N VAL A 60 -7.77 -0.04 -17.29
CA VAL A 60 -6.90 0.18 -18.46
C VAL A 60 -5.51 0.61 -17.99
N ASN A 61 -4.48 -0.14 -18.39
CA ASN A 61 -3.09 0.22 -18.15
C ASN A 61 -2.60 1.24 -19.20
N LEU A 62 -2.26 2.44 -18.74
CA LEU A 62 -1.55 3.46 -19.52
C LEU A 62 -0.05 3.53 -19.17
N GLY A 63 0.35 2.92 -18.05
CA GLY A 63 1.70 3.00 -17.52
C GLY A 63 2.72 2.12 -18.26
N THR A 64 3.91 2.66 -18.52
CA THR A 64 5.04 1.93 -19.13
C THR A 64 5.50 0.75 -18.28
N ASN A 65 5.67 0.99 -16.97
CA ASN A 65 6.05 -0.02 -15.98
C ASN A 65 4.99 -1.12 -15.78
N GLY A 66 3.77 -0.94 -16.32
CA GLY A 66 2.69 -1.91 -16.29
C GLY A 66 1.91 -1.95 -14.98
N THR A 67 0.65 -2.33 -15.10
CA THR A 67 -0.28 -2.61 -14.00
C THR A 67 -0.40 -4.12 -13.84
N TYR A 68 -0.50 -4.57 -12.60
CA TYR A 68 -0.52 -5.99 -12.26
C TYR A 68 -1.76 -6.33 -11.44
N LEU A 69 -2.53 -7.33 -11.88
CA LEU A 69 -3.63 -7.93 -11.11
C LEU A 69 -3.19 -9.34 -10.70
N GLU A 70 -3.22 -9.65 -9.40
CA GLU A 70 -2.76 -10.95 -8.85
C GLU A 70 -1.35 -11.36 -9.33
N GLY A 71 -0.46 -10.37 -9.51
CA GLY A 71 0.91 -10.56 -9.99
C GLY A 71 1.06 -10.72 -11.52
N LYS A 72 -0.03 -10.87 -12.29
CA LYS A 72 -0.02 -10.92 -13.76
C LYS A 72 -0.13 -9.51 -14.34
N ARG A 73 0.70 -9.16 -15.34
CA ARG A 73 0.63 -7.86 -16.03
C ARG A 73 -0.64 -7.80 -16.88
N ILE A 74 -1.42 -6.73 -16.74
CA ILE A 74 -2.66 -6.50 -17.49
C ILE A 74 -2.51 -5.32 -18.45
N THR A 75 -3.25 -5.36 -19.56
CA THR A 75 -3.41 -4.24 -20.51
C THR A 75 -4.79 -3.60 -20.34
N GLN A 76 -5.85 -4.41 -20.43
CA GLN A 76 -7.23 -4.03 -20.17
C GLN A 76 -7.96 -5.26 -19.61
N VAL A 77 -8.69 -5.11 -18.50
CA VAL A 77 -9.52 -6.16 -17.89
C VAL A 77 -10.77 -5.54 -17.26
N PRO A 78 -11.90 -6.27 -17.14
CA PRO A 78 -12.99 -5.83 -16.29
C PRO A 78 -12.53 -5.69 -14.83
N ALA A 79 -12.99 -4.66 -14.15
CA ALA A 79 -12.81 -4.49 -12.72
C ALA A 79 -13.85 -5.35 -11.98
N THR A 80 -13.41 -6.08 -10.95
CA THR A 80 -14.29 -6.82 -10.03
C THR A 80 -14.30 -6.14 -8.66
N ASP A 81 -15.35 -6.35 -7.86
CA ASP A 81 -15.34 -5.88 -6.48
C ASP A 81 -14.21 -6.57 -5.69
N GLY A 82 -13.52 -5.79 -4.86
CA GLY A 82 -12.40 -6.26 -4.06
C GLY A 82 -11.08 -6.41 -4.83
N ALA A 83 -11.05 -6.22 -6.15
CA ALA A 83 -9.83 -6.35 -6.97
C ALA A 83 -8.67 -5.51 -6.44
N VAL A 84 -7.47 -6.08 -6.38
CA VAL A 84 -6.25 -5.37 -5.96
C VAL A 84 -5.27 -5.30 -7.14
N ILE A 85 -5.07 -4.08 -7.65
CA ILE A 85 -4.07 -3.82 -8.69
C ILE A 85 -2.81 -3.22 -8.08
N ARG A 86 -1.64 -3.62 -8.58
CA ARG A 86 -0.35 -3.03 -8.26
C ARG A 86 0.18 -2.22 -9.43
N LEU A 87 0.57 -0.98 -9.16
CA LEU A 87 1.17 -0.09 -10.16
C LEU A 87 2.69 -0.34 -10.19
N ALA A 88 3.23 -0.79 -11.32
CA ALA A 88 4.58 -1.36 -11.46
C ALA A 88 4.82 -2.63 -10.60
N ARG A 89 5.99 -3.28 -10.78
CA ARG A 89 6.36 -4.49 -10.01
C ARG A 89 6.61 -4.23 -8.52
N SER A 90 7.09 -3.03 -8.19
CA SER A 90 7.52 -2.61 -6.84
C SER A 90 6.75 -1.40 -6.29
N GLY A 91 5.69 -0.97 -6.97
CA GLY A 91 4.92 0.22 -6.57
C GLY A 91 3.65 -0.11 -5.77
N PRO A 92 2.77 0.90 -5.59
CA PRO A 92 1.64 0.82 -4.67
C PRO A 92 0.55 -0.15 -5.12
N ASN A 93 -0.15 -0.73 -4.13
CA ASN A 93 -1.36 -1.53 -4.32
C ASN A 93 -2.61 -0.64 -4.14
N ILE A 94 -3.51 -0.63 -5.12
CA ILE A 94 -4.84 -0.02 -5.04
C ILE A 94 -5.88 -1.13 -4.99
N LYS A 95 -6.68 -1.17 -3.93
CA LYS A 95 -7.89 -1.98 -3.86
C LYS A 95 -9.07 -1.19 -4.45
N ILE A 96 -9.84 -1.84 -5.31
CA ILE A 96 -11.06 -1.34 -5.92
C ILE A 96 -12.24 -1.95 -5.16
N ARG A 97 -13.26 -1.13 -4.88
CA ARG A 97 -14.59 -1.57 -4.45
C ARG A 97 -15.65 -0.96 -5.34
N LEU A 98 -16.57 -1.79 -5.82
CA LEU A 98 -17.66 -1.41 -6.71
C LEU A 98 -18.96 -1.43 -5.91
N GLY A 99 -19.58 -0.26 -5.73
CA GLY A 99 -20.82 -0.11 -4.98
C GLY A 99 -21.98 0.27 -5.88
N ALA A 100 -23.02 -0.56 -5.90
CA ALA A 100 -24.37 -0.05 -6.15
C ALA A 100 -24.72 0.97 -5.06
N GLU A 101 -25.59 1.92 -5.35
CA GLU A 101 -25.83 3.12 -4.53
C GLU A 101 -26.58 2.86 -3.20
N ASN A 102 -26.79 1.59 -2.83
CA ASN A 102 -27.50 1.21 -1.62
C ASN A 102 -26.83 0.00 -0.96
N GLN A 103 -26.21 0.21 0.21
CA GLN A 103 -26.60 -0.45 1.46
C GLN A 103 -25.82 0.11 2.67
N ASP A 104 -26.61 0.71 3.56
CA ASP A 104 -26.55 0.69 5.03
C ASP A 104 -25.52 1.51 5.85
N GLU A 105 -26.11 2.08 6.90
CA GLU A 105 -25.49 2.74 8.05
C GLU A 105 -24.58 1.81 8.88
N PRO A 106 -23.73 2.35 9.76
CA PRO A 106 -23.22 1.56 10.89
C PRO A 106 -24.39 0.96 11.69
N PRO A 107 -24.29 -0.28 12.19
CA PRO A 107 -25.37 -0.91 12.95
C PRO A 107 -25.62 -0.17 14.27
N THR A 108 -26.63 0.72 14.28
CA THR A 108 -27.09 1.45 15.47
C THR A 108 -28.30 0.77 16.09
N THR A 109 -28.03 -0.32 16.81
CA THR A 109 -28.93 -0.92 17.82
C THR A 109 -28.02 -1.64 18.83
N GLY A 110 -27.86 -1.22 20.09
CA GLY A 110 -28.65 -0.28 20.87
C GLY A 110 -29.70 -1.02 21.69
N LEU A 111 -29.29 -1.67 22.79
CA LEU A 111 -30.06 -1.86 24.02
C LEU A 111 -29.13 -2.38 25.13
N VAL A 112 -28.86 -1.54 26.13
CA VAL A 112 -28.33 -1.93 27.44
C VAL A 112 -29.50 -2.24 28.39
N SER A 113 -29.20 -2.86 29.54
CA SER A 113 -30.13 -3.36 30.61
C SER A 113 -30.43 -4.87 30.48
N ASP A 114 -30.47 -5.67 31.56
CA ASP A 114 -30.29 -5.37 32.99
C ASP A 114 -29.56 -6.51 33.78
N ARG A 115 -29.52 -6.43 35.11
CA ARG A 115 -28.57 -7.07 36.04
C ARG A 115 -29.11 -8.31 36.74
N THR A 116 -28.21 -9.06 37.42
CA THR A 116 -28.31 -9.69 38.78
C THR A 116 -27.34 -10.90 38.85
N VAL A 117 -26.09 -10.75 39.32
CA VAL A 117 -25.61 -10.91 40.73
C VAL A 117 -25.51 -12.37 41.22
N MET A 118 -24.27 -12.90 41.29
CA MET A 118 -23.65 -13.52 42.50
C MET A 118 -22.22 -14.03 42.20
N GLN A 119 -21.30 -13.91 43.17
CA GLN A 119 -20.04 -14.67 43.25
C GLN A 119 -19.99 -15.44 44.60
N PRO A 120 -18.91 -16.16 44.99
CA PRO A 120 -18.94 -17.60 45.27
C PRO A 120 -18.84 -17.88 46.79
N PRO A 121 -18.55 -19.12 47.27
CA PRO A 121 -17.15 -19.54 47.39
C PRO A 121 -16.88 -21.07 47.39
N SER A 122 -15.59 -21.41 47.60
CA SER A 122 -15.08 -22.63 48.28
C SER A 122 -15.21 -24.02 47.62
N ASP A 123 -14.05 -24.60 47.24
CA ASP A 123 -13.55 -25.79 47.96
C ASP A 123 -12.02 -25.99 47.82
N LEU A 124 -11.32 -26.09 48.96
CA LEU A 124 -9.93 -26.57 49.15
C LEU A 124 -9.73 -26.81 50.67
N PRO A 125 -9.41 -28.05 51.10
CA PRO A 125 -8.05 -28.37 51.59
C PRO A 125 -7.63 -29.87 51.47
N GLN A 126 -6.41 -30.36 51.80
CA GLN A 126 -5.00 -29.86 51.73
C GLN A 126 -4.05 -31.07 51.99
N ALA A 127 -2.93 -31.19 51.25
CA ALA A 127 -1.67 -31.87 51.64
C ALA A 127 -1.72 -33.42 51.89
N PRO A 128 -0.60 -34.17 52.15
CA PRO A 128 0.83 -33.80 52.31
C PRO A 128 1.81 -34.48 51.30
N THR A 129 2.87 -33.80 50.82
CA THR A 129 4.25 -33.69 51.36
C THR A 129 5.21 -34.83 50.96
N GLU A 130 6.24 -34.50 50.18
CA GLU A 130 7.58 -35.07 50.39
C GLU A 130 8.68 -34.03 50.08
N ILE A 131 9.88 -34.24 50.61
CA ILE A 131 10.87 -33.18 50.90
C ILE A 131 12.29 -33.68 50.58
N THR A 132 13.15 -32.86 49.95
CA THR A 132 14.53 -32.53 50.44
C THR A 132 15.70 -32.56 49.42
N ARG A 133 16.36 -31.38 49.27
CA ARG A 133 17.79 -31.05 48.95
C ARG A 133 18.51 -31.56 47.67
N GLY A 134 19.34 -30.64 47.13
CA GLY A 134 20.55 -30.92 46.33
C GLY A 134 20.70 -30.04 45.08
N ALA A 135 20.90 -28.72 45.17
CA ALA A 135 22.19 -28.02 45.35
C ALA A 135 23.10 -27.91 44.08
N GLN A 136 23.32 -26.66 43.66
CA GLN A 136 24.62 -26.08 43.23
C GLN A 136 25.12 -26.20 41.76
N GLY A 137 25.29 -25.04 41.09
CA GLY A 137 26.27 -24.85 39.98
C GLY A 137 25.76 -24.13 38.71
N ASN A 138 26.18 -22.88 38.47
CA ASN A 138 26.11 -22.21 37.15
C ASN A 138 27.37 -22.56 36.32
N PRO A 139 27.33 -22.38 34.98
CA PRO A 139 27.89 -21.15 34.40
C PRO A 139 27.06 -20.54 33.26
N PRO A 140 27.32 -19.27 32.87
CA PRO A 140 26.66 -18.60 31.75
C PRO A 140 27.26 -18.99 30.39
N GLU A 141 26.44 -19.00 29.33
CA GLU A 141 26.91 -19.18 27.95
C GLU A 141 27.77 -17.98 27.48
N GLN A 142 28.91 -18.28 26.84
CA GLN A 142 29.85 -17.28 26.38
C GLN A 142 29.43 -16.67 25.03
N PHE A 143 29.50 -15.34 24.96
CA PHE A 143 29.48 -14.57 23.72
C PHE A 143 30.70 -14.95 22.86
N ASN A 144 30.51 -15.36 21.60
CA ASN A 144 31.61 -15.78 20.71
C ASN A 144 31.73 -14.87 19.46
N PRO A 145 32.60 -13.84 19.48
CA PRO A 145 32.67 -12.82 18.42
C PRO A 145 33.71 -13.16 17.33
N SER A 146 33.51 -14.25 16.57
CA SER A 146 34.51 -14.72 15.58
C SER A 146 34.03 -14.91 14.13
N ASN A 147 32.79 -14.54 13.78
CA ASN A 147 32.30 -14.59 12.38
C ASN A 147 32.19 -13.20 11.71
N ALA A 148 33.13 -12.30 12.03
CA ALA A 148 33.28 -11.04 11.31
C ALA A 148 33.79 -11.30 9.87
N ARG A 149 32.91 -11.18 8.87
CA ARG A 149 33.30 -11.18 7.46
C ARG A 149 34.17 -9.94 7.17
N PRO A 150 35.24 -10.06 6.35
CA PRO A 150 36.04 -8.90 5.97
C PRO A 150 35.22 -7.91 5.13
N GLU A 151 35.31 -6.65 5.52
CA GLU A 151 34.67 -5.51 4.88
C GLU A 151 35.33 -5.24 3.53
N VAL A 152 34.57 -5.33 2.43
CA VAL A 152 35.10 -5.04 1.08
C VAL A 152 35.16 -3.53 0.90
N GLN A 153 36.39 -3.02 0.82
CA GLN A 153 36.70 -1.61 0.59
C GLN A 153 36.05 -1.11 -0.71
N ASN A 154 35.34 0.01 -0.63
CA ASN A 154 34.75 0.68 -1.79
C ASN A 154 35.39 2.06 -2.03
N PRO A 155 36.36 2.18 -2.94
CA PRO A 155 36.99 3.46 -3.26
C PRO A 155 36.26 4.22 -4.38
N ALA A 156 36.11 5.53 -4.16
CA ALA A 156 35.90 6.60 -5.16
C ALA A 156 34.63 6.59 -6.05
N SER A 157 33.80 7.64 -5.87
CA SER A 157 33.24 8.54 -6.90
C SER A 157 32.15 9.42 -6.26
N GLN A 158 32.50 10.51 -5.58
CA GLN A 158 32.63 11.85 -6.18
C GLN A 158 31.52 12.25 -7.17
N ARG A 159 30.78 13.30 -6.76
CA ARG A 159 29.93 14.23 -7.52
C ARG A 159 29.83 14.05 -9.05
N SER A 160 28.59 13.95 -9.53
CA SER A 160 28.08 14.81 -10.63
C SER A 160 26.56 14.85 -10.63
N ILE A 161 25.98 16.04 -10.51
CA ILE A 161 24.54 16.28 -10.71
C ILE A 161 24.36 16.64 -12.20
N PRO A 162 23.57 15.90 -13.00
CA PRO A 162 23.33 16.28 -14.38
C PRO A 162 22.48 17.55 -14.46
N VAL A 163 23.06 18.64 -14.96
CA VAL A 163 22.29 19.84 -15.35
C VAL A 163 21.58 19.53 -16.68
N PRO A 164 20.25 19.73 -16.80
CA PRO A 164 19.54 19.47 -18.05
C PRO A 164 19.89 20.54 -19.11
N PRO A 165 20.31 20.16 -20.33
CA PRO A 165 20.57 21.12 -21.39
C PRO A 165 19.25 21.63 -21.99
N HIS A 166 18.86 22.87 -21.68
CA HIS A 166 17.80 23.55 -22.42
C HIS A 166 18.36 24.09 -23.73
N LEU A 167 17.68 23.75 -24.82
CA LEU A 167 18.08 24.11 -26.18
C LEU A 167 17.75 25.59 -26.45
N LYS A 168 18.74 26.28 -27.03
CA LYS A 168 18.74 27.60 -27.68
C LYS A 168 17.39 28.27 -27.98
N LEU A 169 17.29 29.57 -27.66
CA LEU A 169 16.43 30.52 -28.39
C LEU A 169 16.78 30.51 -29.89
N PRO A 170 15.78 30.54 -30.79
CA PRO A 170 15.94 31.01 -32.15
C PRO A 170 15.36 32.42 -32.27
N ASP A 171 16.22 33.45 -32.22
CA ASP A 171 15.81 34.83 -32.49
C ASP A 171 16.91 35.59 -33.28
N GLN A 172 17.00 35.24 -34.55
CA GLN A 172 17.69 36.00 -35.60
C GLN A 172 16.93 35.76 -36.91
N LEU A 173 16.09 36.72 -37.32
CA LEU A 173 15.65 36.82 -38.71
C LEU A 173 16.81 37.35 -39.56
N PRO A 174 17.07 36.76 -40.74
CA PRO A 174 17.69 37.47 -41.83
C PRO A 174 16.70 37.86 -42.94
N ASP A 175 17.00 39.01 -43.52
CA ASP A 175 16.61 39.54 -44.83
C ASP A 175 15.22 40.13 -45.09
N SER A 176 15.30 41.34 -45.65
CA SER A 176 14.24 42.08 -46.34
C SER A 176 14.07 41.55 -47.77
N PRO A 177 13.08 42.06 -48.52
CA PRO A 177 13.49 42.92 -49.62
C PRO A 177 12.61 44.15 -49.83
N ALA A 178 13.25 45.22 -50.34
CA ALA A 178 12.64 46.35 -51.04
C ALA A 178 13.56 46.73 -52.22
#